data_AF-A0A521LCV7-F1
#
_entry.id   AF-A0A521LCV7-F1
#
_cell.length_a   1.000
_cell.length_b   1.000
_cell.length_c   1.000
_cell.angle_alpha   90.00
_cell.angle_beta   90.00
_cell.angle_gamma   90.00
#
_symmetry.space_group_name_H-M   'P 1'
#
loop_
_entity.id
_entity.type
_entity.pdbx_description
1 polymer ?
#
loop_
_entity_poly.entity_id
_entity_poly.type
_entity_poly.pdbx_seq_one_letter_code
_entity_poly.pdbx_strand_id
1 'polypeptide(L)'
;MTQRVVFAVSVGTALAVATIIAAVAIAVGDLATVDALTLSALSAWSTFATTLLTLALVIGAFLGAWGLLAQIVEAKRAREAALRPVLSVLDPATLGDERLEIRIQNIGPGPALDVTVLSWFRDTEVPDLVGRYLAGQSVELVCHDGLVEVFHDAVLVATHARRHLPEQEARVRRQALAATPSRPATDHVVIRKVDHNGSVSFAGGDYRAGNAFKGRQVEVCLAGDTVQIWGDGRLLRTHAAKHDRRKEHGAFANPGGRPDRTNAA
;
A
#
# COMPACT_ATOMS: atom_id res chain seq x y z
N MET A 1 -10.78 7.21 30.70
CA MET A 1 -11.16 6.06 31.54
C MET A 1 -9.96 5.18 31.92
N THR A 2 -8.96 5.04 31.04
CA THR A 2 -7.75 4.21 31.22
C THR A 2 -6.83 4.64 32.37
N GLN A 3 -6.71 5.95 32.65
CA GLN A 3 -5.80 6.47 33.67
C GLN A 3 -6.24 6.18 35.12
N ARG A 4 -7.54 6.01 35.37
CA ARG A 4 -8.08 5.62 36.68
C ARG A 4 -7.84 4.15 37.02
N VAL A 5 -7.77 3.29 36.00
CA VAL A 5 -7.52 1.84 36.17
C VAL A 5 -6.06 1.58 36.56
N VAL A 6 -5.11 2.29 35.95
CA VAL A 6 -3.68 2.15 36.27
C VAL A 6 -3.39 2.61 37.71
N PHE A 7 -4.03 3.70 38.17
CA PHE A 7 -3.87 4.18 39.54
C PHE A 7 -4.39 3.17 40.57
N ALA A 8 -5.58 2.60 40.34
CA ALA A 8 -6.19 1.63 41.25
C ALA A 8 -5.37 0.34 41.40
N VAL A 9 -4.78 -0.15 40.30
CA VAL A 9 -3.92 -1.35 40.33
C VAL A 9 -2.66 -1.11 41.15
N SER A 10 -2.00 0.05 41.02
CA SER A 10 -0.76 0.35 41.75
C SER A 10 -0.96 0.43 43.27
N VAL A 11 -2.06 1.04 43.72
CA VAL A 11 -2.38 1.21 45.15
C VAL A 11 -2.70 -0.15 45.78
N GLY A 12 -3.42 -1.02 45.06
CA GLY A 12 -3.73 -2.38 45.53
C GLY A 12 -2.48 -3.24 45.74
N THR A 13 -1.52 -3.21 44.81
CA THR A 13 -0.26 -3.94 44.95
C THR A 13 0.61 -3.44 46.10
N ALA A 14 0.68 -2.13 46.32
CA ALA A 14 1.46 -1.55 47.42
C ALA A 14 0.90 -1.97 48.79
N LEU A 15 -0.43 -1.95 48.95
CA LEU A 15 -1.12 -2.41 50.16
C LEU A 15 -0.93 -3.90 50.42
N ALA A 16 -1.00 -4.74 49.37
CA ALA A 16 -0.79 -6.19 49.51
C ALA A 16 0.64 -6.51 49.98
N VAL A 17 1.65 -5.86 49.40
CA VAL A 17 3.06 -6.05 49.80
C VAL A 17 3.30 -5.56 51.22
N ALA A 18 2.76 -4.40 51.60
CA ALA A 18 2.87 -3.89 52.97
C ALA A 18 2.21 -4.83 53.99
N THR A 19 1.06 -5.43 53.64
CA THR A 19 0.34 -6.39 54.50
C THR A 19 1.13 -7.69 54.67
N ILE A 20 1.77 -8.20 53.60
CA ILE A 20 2.62 -9.39 53.67
C ILE A 20 3.84 -9.13 54.54
N ILE A 21 4.51 -7.98 54.37
CA ILE A 21 5.67 -7.60 55.20
C ILE A 21 5.27 -7.50 56.68
N ALA A 22 4.13 -6.87 56.98
CA ALA A 22 3.63 -6.76 58.34
C ALA A 22 3.29 -8.14 58.93
N ALA A 23 2.65 -9.04 58.17
CA ALA A 23 2.32 -10.38 58.62
C ALA A 23 3.58 -11.23 58.91
N VAL A 24 4.62 -11.11 58.07
CA VAL A 24 5.91 -11.79 58.29
C VAL A 24 6.62 -11.23 59.53
N ALA A 25 6.62 -9.91 59.73
CA ALA A 25 7.21 -9.28 60.89
C ALA A 25 6.52 -9.72 62.21
N ILE A 26 5.19 -9.85 62.19
CA ILE A 26 4.41 -10.34 63.34
C ILE A 26 4.70 -11.82 63.62
N ALA A 27 4.83 -12.65 62.58
CA ALA A 27 5.05 -14.08 62.72
C ALA A 27 6.46 -14.44 63.26
N VAL A 28 7.47 -13.60 63.00
CA VAL A 28 8.86 -13.87 63.41
C VAL A 28 9.14 -13.42 64.86
N GLY A 29 8.27 -12.61 65.46
CA GLY A 29 8.25 -12.36 66.91
C GLY A 29 9.40 -11.52 67.48
N ASP A 30 10.43 -11.20 66.69
CA ASP A 30 11.54 -10.34 67.10
C ASP A 30 12.10 -9.55 65.91
N LEU A 31 11.92 -8.23 65.91
CA LEU A 31 12.45 -7.34 64.86
C LEU A 31 13.99 -7.24 64.89
N ALA A 32 14.63 -7.63 65.99
CA ALA A 32 16.08 -7.49 66.16
C ALA A 32 16.89 -8.58 65.43
N THR A 33 16.25 -9.67 65.01
CA THR A 33 16.88 -10.82 64.34
C THR A 33 16.50 -10.94 62.85
N VAL A 34 16.04 -9.85 62.25
CA VAL A 34 15.92 -9.73 60.78
C VAL A 34 17.34 -9.63 60.20
N ASP A 35 17.97 -10.78 60.08
CA ASP A 35 19.37 -10.92 59.70
C ASP A 35 19.63 -10.39 58.28
N ALA A 36 20.86 -9.97 57.98
CA ALA A 36 21.23 -9.37 56.68
C ALA A 36 20.83 -10.23 55.46
N LEU A 37 20.76 -11.55 55.64
CA LEU A 37 20.29 -12.52 54.63
C LEU A 37 18.82 -12.28 54.23
N THR A 38 17.94 -11.96 55.19
CA THR A 38 16.51 -11.73 54.92
C THR A 38 16.27 -10.43 54.15
N LEU A 39 17.00 -9.36 54.49
CA LEU A 39 16.96 -8.09 53.75
C LEU A 39 17.51 -8.23 52.33
N SER A 40 18.57 -9.03 52.14
CA SER A 40 19.12 -9.32 50.81
C SER A 40 18.16 -10.14 49.94
N ALA A 41 17.43 -11.10 50.53
CA ALA A 41 16.42 -11.86 49.83
C ALA A 41 15.23 -10.96 49.44
N LEU A 42 14.74 -10.12 50.35
CA LEU A 42 13.66 -9.17 50.08
C LEU A 42 14.02 -8.17 48.96
N SER A 43 15.25 -7.66 48.92
CA SER A 43 15.69 -6.75 47.86
C SER A 43 15.83 -7.45 46.50
N ALA A 44 16.34 -8.69 46.48
CA ALA A 44 16.38 -9.51 45.27
C ALA A 44 14.96 -9.81 44.74
N TRP A 45 14.02 -10.17 45.61
CA TRP A 45 12.62 -10.39 45.26
C TRP A 45 11.94 -9.13 44.73
N SER A 46 12.20 -7.96 45.34
CA SER A 46 11.70 -6.67 44.87
C SER A 46 12.23 -6.32 43.47
N THR A 47 13.51 -6.55 43.23
CA THR A 47 14.15 -6.30 41.92
C THR A 47 13.59 -7.25 40.84
N PHE A 48 13.36 -8.50 41.19
CA PHE A 48 12.74 -9.47 40.30
C PHE A 48 11.29 -9.09 39.98
N ALA A 49 10.49 -8.71 40.99
CA ALA A 49 9.11 -8.30 40.81
C ALA A 49 8.97 -7.03 39.95
N THR A 50 9.84 -6.03 40.16
CA THR A 50 9.85 -4.81 39.33
C THR A 50 10.22 -5.14 37.88
N THR A 51 11.21 -6.00 37.66
CA THR A 51 11.61 -6.45 36.32
C THR A 51 10.46 -7.17 35.58
N LEU A 52 9.75 -8.07 36.25
CA LEU A 52 8.59 -8.75 35.68
C LEU A 52 7.45 -7.79 35.35
N LEU A 53 7.16 -6.82 36.22
CA LEU A 53 6.13 -5.82 35.99
C LEU A 53 6.48 -4.93 34.77
N THR A 54 7.73 -4.47 34.67
CA THR A 54 8.20 -3.70 33.50
C THR A 54 8.07 -4.50 32.22
N LEU A 55 8.47 -5.77 32.22
CA LEU A 55 8.33 -6.65 31.06
C LEU A 55 6.87 -6.83 30.65
N ALA A 56 5.96 -7.06 31.60
CA ALA A 56 4.53 -7.20 31.34
C ALA A 56 3.92 -5.92 30.72
N LEU A 57 4.33 -4.74 31.19
CA LEU A 57 3.88 -3.46 30.62
C LEU A 57 4.38 -3.26 29.19
N VAL A 58 5.65 -3.60 28.90
CA VAL A 58 6.21 -3.52 27.54
C VAL A 58 5.47 -4.45 26.58
N ILE A 59 5.21 -5.69 26.99
CA ILE A 59 4.45 -6.66 26.19
C ILE A 59 3.02 -6.15 25.94
N GLY A 60 2.35 -5.63 26.97
CA GLY A 60 1.00 -5.05 26.83
C GLY A 60 0.95 -3.88 25.85
N ALA A 61 1.92 -2.97 25.91
CA ALA A 61 2.03 -1.84 24.98
C ALA A 61 2.26 -2.31 23.54
N PHE A 62 3.14 -3.30 23.35
CA PHE A 62 3.42 -3.87 22.04
C PHE A 62 2.19 -4.55 21.42
N LEU A 63 1.47 -5.36 22.20
CA LEU A 63 0.23 -6.00 21.75
C LEU A 63 -0.86 -4.98 21.42
N GLY A 64 -0.97 -3.89 22.21
CA GLY A 64 -1.89 -2.79 21.91
C GLY A 64 -1.57 -2.06 20.60
N ALA A 65 -0.29 -1.75 20.37
CA ALA A 65 0.16 -1.13 19.12
C ALA A 65 -0.09 -2.04 17.91
N TRP A 66 0.17 -3.34 18.06
CA TRP A 66 -0.12 -4.33 17.03
C TRP A 66 -1.62 -4.40 16.69
N GLY A 67 -2.48 -4.39 17.71
CA GLY A 67 -3.93 -4.36 17.53
C GLY A 67 -4.41 -3.13 16.75
N LEU A 68 -3.85 -1.94 17.02
CA LEU A 68 -4.17 -0.73 16.28
C LEU A 68 -3.74 -0.81 14.81
N LEU A 69 -2.55 -1.37 14.53
CA LEU A 69 -2.09 -1.58 13.15
C LEU A 69 -3.00 -2.55 12.39
N ALA A 70 -3.44 -3.64 13.04
CA ALA A 70 -4.38 -4.58 12.44
C ALA A 70 -5.71 -3.90 12.08
N GLN A 71 -6.25 -3.08 12.99
CA GLN A 71 -7.47 -2.30 12.75
C GLN A 71 -7.32 -1.31 11.58
N ILE A 72 -6.16 -0.64 11.47
CA ILE A 72 -5.87 0.27 10.34
C ILE A 72 -5.85 -0.49 9.02
N VAL A 73 -5.23 -1.67 8.98
CA VAL A 73 -5.16 -2.51 7.76
C VAL A 73 -6.55 -3.02 7.37
N GLU A 74 -7.36 -3.46 8.32
CA GLU A 74 -8.75 -3.88 8.08
C GLU A 74 -9.61 -2.72 7.57
N ALA A 75 -9.52 -1.54 8.19
CA ALA A 75 -10.22 -0.35 7.74
C ALA A 75 -9.84 0.04 6.31
N LYS A 76 -8.54 -0.09 5.95
CA LYS A 76 -8.07 0.14 4.57
C LYS A 76 -8.67 -0.86 3.59
N ARG A 77 -8.67 -2.16 3.93
CA ARG A 77 -9.28 -3.21 3.08
C ARG A 77 -10.78 -3.01 2.91
N ALA A 78 -11.50 -2.66 3.99
CA ALA A 78 -12.93 -2.38 3.93
C ALA A 78 -13.24 -1.17 3.03
N ARG A 79 -12.41 -0.13 3.09
CA ARG A 79 -12.52 1.06 2.21
C ARG A 79 -12.29 0.71 0.74
N GLU A 80 -11.25 -0.09 0.44
CA GLU A 80 -10.97 -0.55 -0.92
C GLU A 80 -12.12 -1.41 -1.48
N ALA A 81 -12.77 -2.23 -0.65
CA ALA A 81 -13.93 -3.01 -1.04
C ALA A 81 -15.17 -2.13 -1.31
N ALA A 82 -15.42 -1.12 -0.47
CA ALA A 82 -16.54 -0.18 -0.63
C ALA A 82 -16.41 0.75 -1.85
N LEU A 83 -15.19 0.97 -2.36
CA LEU A 83 -14.92 1.83 -3.52
C LEU A 83 -15.15 1.15 -4.87
N ARG A 84 -15.19 -0.19 -4.93
CA ARG A 84 -15.34 -0.93 -6.20
C ARG A 84 -16.68 -0.72 -6.94
N PRO A 85 -17.85 -0.58 -6.28
CA PRO A 85 -19.13 -0.49 -6.99
C PRO A 85 -19.56 0.92 -7.42
N VAL A 86 -18.87 2.00 -7.01
CA VAL A 86 -19.33 3.38 -7.29
C VAL A 86 -18.79 3.92 -8.62
N LEU A 87 -17.76 3.29 -9.20
CA LEU A 87 -17.16 3.70 -10.48
C LEU A 87 -17.88 3.13 -11.72
N SER A 88 -18.93 2.32 -11.55
CA SER A 88 -19.69 1.71 -12.66
C SER A 88 -20.95 2.47 -13.08
N VAL A 89 -21.23 3.65 -12.50
CA VAL A 89 -22.49 4.41 -12.73
C VAL A 89 -22.24 5.81 -13.29
N LEU A 90 -21.35 5.92 -14.28
CA LEU A 90 -21.33 7.08 -15.17
C LEU A 90 -21.39 6.54 -16.59
N ASP A 91 -22.60 6.39 -17.10
CA ASP A 91 -22.86 6.12 -18.52
C ASP A 91 -22.49 7.40 -19.31
N PRO A 92 -21.44 7.38 -20.13
CA PRO A 92 -20.93 8.57 -20.80
C PRO A 92 -21.85 9.07 -21.94
N ALA A 93 -22.93 8.36 -22.26
CA ALA A 93 -23.87 8.76 -23.30
C ALA A 93 -24.75 9.98 -22.92
N THR A 94 -24.81 10.35 -21.64
CA THR A 94 -25.62 11.48 -21.15
C THR A 94 -24.84 12.78 -20.94
N LEU A 95 -23.52 12.78 -21.13
CA LEU A 95 -22.70 13.97 -20.88
C LEU A 95 -22.51 14.80 -22.16
N GLY A 96 -23.44 15.74 -22.38
CA GLY A 96 -23.31 16.79 -23.39
C GLY A 96 -22.17 17.76 -23.09
N ASP A 97 -21.94 18.71 -24.01
CA ASP A 97 -20.82 19.67 -24.06
C ASP A 97 -20.77 20.69 -22.89
N GLU A 98 -21.47 20.43 -21.79
CA GLU A 98 -21.62 21.36 -20.67
C GLU A 98 -21.07 20.73 -19.38
N ARG A 99 -20.00 21.36 -18.88
CA ARG A 99 -19.65 21.48 -17.46
C ARG A 99 -19.65 20.16 -16.67
N LEU A 100 -18.49 19.50 -16.64
CA LEU A 100 -18.25 18.31 -15.82
C LEU A 100 -18.02 18.70 -14.35
N GLU A 101 -19.04 18.58 -13.50
CA GLU A 101 -18.88 18.70 -12.05
C GLU A 101 -18.22 17.42 -11.49
N ILE A 102 -16.91 17.46 -11.23
CA ILE A 102 -16.21 16.36 -10.57
C ILE A 102 -16.30 16.54 -9.06
N ARG A 103 -17.17 15.78 -8.41
CA ARG A 103 -17.25 15.75 -6.94
C ARG A 103 -16.17 14.84 -6.36
N ILE A 104 -15.06 15.44 -5.91
CA ILE A 104 -14.02 14.72 -5.17
C ILE A 104 -14.50 14.54 -3.72
N GLN A 105 -15.04 13.37 -3.39
CA GLN A 105 -15.43 13.09 -2.01
C GLN A 105 -14.23 12.64 -1.18
N ASN A 106 -13.93 13.41 -0.13
CA ASN A 106 -12.96 13.02 0.88
C ASN A 106 -13.56 11.92 1.79
N ILE A 107 -13.19 10.66 1.54
CA ILE A 107 -13.64 9.52 2.35
C ILE A 107 -12.70 9.32 3.55
N GLY A 108 -12.68 10.28 4.49
CA GLY A 108 -12.15 10.09 5.85
C GLY A 108 -10.83 10.80 6.21
N PRO A 109 -10.47 10.84 7.51
CA PRO A 109 -9.35 11.63 8.01
C PRO A 109 -8.00 10.89 7.86
N GLY A 110 -7.13 11.38 6.98
CA GLY A 110 -5.76 10.86 6.81
C GLY A 110 -4.98 11.61 5.71
N PRO A 111 -3.64 11.66 5.78
CA PRO A 111 -2.82 12.46 4.88
C PRO A 111 -2.53 11.73 3.57
N ALA A 112 -2.59 12.48 2.46
CA ALA A 112 -2.42 12.07 1.06
C ALA A 112 -3.63 11.35 0.45
N LEU A 113 -4.54 12.15 -0.11
CA LEU A 113 -5.34 11.71 -1.24
C LEU A 113 -4.48 11.94 -2.48
N ASP A 114 -4.04 10.85 -3.09
CA ASP A 114 -3.64 10.85 -4.49
C ASP A 114 -4.93 11.07 -5.28
N VAL A 115 -5.22 12.34 -5.59
CA VAL A 115 -6.29 12.68 -6.52
C VAL A 115 -5.77 12.33 -7.90
N THR A 116 -5.74 11.03 -8.19
CA THR A 116 -5.82 10.59 -9.58
C THR A 116 -7.22 10.95 -10.02
N VAL A 117 -7.40 12.19 -10.50
CA VAL A 117 -8.46 12.45 -11.46
C VAL A 117 -8.16 11.44 -12.55
N LEU A 118 -8.97 10.38 -12.65
CA LEU A 118 -9.01 9.52 -13.84
C LEU A 118 -9.61 10.33 -15.00
N SER A 119 -9.19 11.57 -15.18
CA SER A 119 -9.18 12.19 -16.48
C SER A 119 -7.96 11.61 -17.16
N TRP A 120 -8.19 10.60 -18.00
CA TRP A 120 -7.69 10.48 -19.38
C TRP A 120 -6.24 10.84 -19.75
N PHE A 121 -5.33 11.10 -18.80
CA PHE A 121 -3.98 11.59 -19.04
C PHE A 121 -2.95 10.55 -18.59
N ARG A 122 -2.89 9.43 -19.29
CA ARG A 122 -1.75 8.49 -19.18
C ARG A 122 -0.56 9.10 -19.95
N ASP A 123 0.33 9.77 -19.22
CA ASP A 123 1.81 9.67 -19.36
C ASP A 123 2.60 10.78 -18.64
N THR A 124 1.98 11.50 -17.70
CA THR A 124 2.74 12.34 -16.79
C THR A 124 2.32 12.07 -15.36
N GLU A 125 3.26 11.58 -14.56
CA GLU A 125 3.34 11.96 -13.15
C GLU A 125 3.34 13.50 -13.13
N VAL A 126 2.15 14.11 -12.98
CA VAL A 126 2.03 15.52 -12.61
C VAL A 126 1.77 15.52 -11.12
N PRO A 127 2.81 15.56 -10.27
CA PRO A 127 2.56 15.88 -8.87
C PRO A 127 1.99 17.30 -8.81
N ASP A 128 0.89 17.47 -8.09
CA ASP A 128 0.30 18.76 -7.69
C ASP A 128 -0.19 19.69 -8.83
N LEU A 129 -1.14 19.24 -9.64
CA LEU A 129 -1.93 20.17 -10.49
C LEU A 129 -2.69 21.21 -9.65
N VAL A 130 -3.05 20.81 -8.43
CA VAL A 130 -3.75 21.61 -7.44
C VAL A 130 -2.97 21.42 -6.14
N GLY A 131 -2.36 22.48 -5.62
CA GLY A 131 -1.45 22.37 -4.47
C GLY A 131 -2.11 21.71 -3.25
N ARG A 132 -1.27 21.19 -2.33
CA ARG A 132 -1.67 20.44 -1.11
C ARG A 132 -2.80 21.07 -0.28
N TYR A 133 -3.00 22.38 -0.36
CA TYR A 133 -4.01 23.12 0.40
C TYR A 133 -5.46 22.84 -0.04
N LEU A 134 -5.69 22.26 -1.23
CA LEU A 134 -7.02 21.85 -1.70
C LEU A 134 -7.30 20.36 -1.59
N ALA A 135 -6.44 19.62 -0.87
CA ALA A 135 -6.65 18.21 -0.63
C ALA A 135 -8.01 17.96 0.08
N GLY A 136 -8.91 17.24 -0.59
CA GLY A 136 -10.23 16.89 -0.05
C GLY A 136 -11.33 17.94 -0.26
N GLN A 137 -11.06 19.01 -1.02
CA GLN A 137 -12.06 19.98 -1.43
C GLN A 137 -12.58 19.67 -2.85
N SER A 138 -13.79 20.15 -3.15
CA SER A 138 -14.34 20.10 -4.52
C SER A 138 -13.70 21.20 -5.37
N VAL A 139 -13.24 20.84 -6.55
CA VAL A 139 -12.72 21.79 -7.54
C VAL A 139 -13.46 21.62 -8.85
N GLU A 140 -13.73 22.73 -9.52
CA GLU A 140 -14.31 22.78 -10.85
C GLU A 140 -13.18 22.89 -11.88
N LEU A 141 -13.24 22.10 -12.96
CA LEU A 141 -12.28 22.17 -14.05
C LEU A 141 -12.97 22.74 -15.28
N VAL A 142 -12.48 23.87 -15.78
CA VAL A 142 -12.96 24.49 -17.02
C VAL A 142 -11.86 24.36 -18.06
N CYS A 143 -12.20 23.84 -19.24
CA CYS A 143 -11.26 23.73 -20.36
C CYS A 143 -11.71 24.67 -21.48
N HIS A 144 -10.91 25.70 -21.78
CA HIS A 144 -11.14 26.57 -22.95
C HIS A 144 -9.80 27.04 -23.52
N ASP A 145 -9.76 27.34 -24.82
CA ASP A 145 -8.58 27.90 -25.52
C ASP A 145 -7.25 27.16 -25.32
N GLY A 146 -7.31 25.84 -25.13
CA GLY A 146 -6.09 25.05 -24.87
C GLY A 146 -5.51 25.25 -23.47
N LEU A 147 -6.30 25.78 -22.54
CA LEU A 147 -5.99 25.87 -21.12
C LEU A 147 -6.93 24.96 -20.32
N VAL A 148 -6.42 24.49 -19.19
CA VAL A 148 -7.17 23.80 -18.14
C VAL A 148 -7.12 24.70 -16.92
N GLU A 149 -8.25 25.30 -16.60
CA GLU A 149 -8.44 26.17 -15.46
C GLU A 149 -9.07 25.38 -14.31
N VAL A 150 -8.49 25.52 -13.12
CA VAL A 150 -8.94 24.88 -11.88
C VAL A 150 -9.55 25.93 -10.98
N PHE A 151 -10.84 25.82 -10.71
CA PHE A 151 -11.58 26.69 -9.80
C PHE A 151 -11.87 26.00 -8.48
N HIS A 152 -11.80 26.74 -7.38
CA HIS A 152 -12.27 26.33 -6.07
C HIS A 152 -13.19 27.43 -5.53
N ASP A 153 -14.45 27.11 -5.24
CA ASP A 153 -15.47 28.09 -4.84
C ASP A 153 -15.55 29.31 -5.77
N ALA A 154 -15.58 29.05 -7.09
CA ALA A 154 -15.57 30.06 -8.16
C ALA A 154 -14.31 30.97 -8.22
N VAL A 155 -13.26 30.67 -7.44
CA VAL A 155 -11.96 31.34 -7.53
C VAL A 155 -11.02 30.52 -8.38
N LEU A 156 -10.39 31.13 -9.40
CA LEU A 156 -9.35 30.48 -10.21
C LEU A 156 -8.10 30.25 -9.36
N VAL A 157 -7.70 28.98 -9.23
CA VAL A 157 -6.59 28.55 -8.37
C VAL A 157 -5.36 28.18 -9.16
N ALA A 158 -5.53 27.54 -10.32
CA ALA A 158 -4.44 27.16 -11.18
C ALA A 158 -4.88 27.15 -12.65
N THR A 159 -3.98 27.55 -13.54
CA THR A 159 -4.17 27.44 -14.98
C THR A 159 -3.01 26.64 -15.55
N HIS A 160 -3.33 25.61 -16.32
CA HIS A 160 -2.34 24.74 -16.94
C HIS A 160 -2.53 24.74 -18.45
N ALA A 161 -1.41 24.77 -19.18
CA ALA A 161 -1.45 24.58 -20.62
C ALA A 161 -1.83 23.12 -20.94
N ARG A 162 -2.79 22.97 -21.85
CA ARG A 162 -3.25 21.67 -22.30
C ARG A 162 -2.17 20.99 -23.14
N ARG A 163 -1.72 19.81 -22.71
CA ARG A 163 -0.59 19.10 -23.34
C ARG A 163 -0.92 18.37 -24.63
N HIS A 164 -2.20 18.21 -24.98
CA HIS A 164 -2.62 17.52 -26.20
C HIS A 164 -3.60 18.37 -27.00
N LEU A 165 -3.47 18.33 -28.33
CA LEU A 165 -4.35 19.02 -29.25
C LEU A 165 -5.80 18.48 -29.14
N PRO A 166 -6.83 19.31 -29.34
CA PRO A 166 -8.24 18.88 -29.31
C PRO A 166 -8.52 17.69 -30.24
N GLU A 167 -7.91 17.67 -31.42
CA GLU A 167 -8.05 16.59 -32.39
C GLU A 167 -7.50 15.24 -31.88
N GLN A 168 -6.59 15.27 -30.92
CA GLN A 168 -6.02 14.06 -30.31
C GLN A 168 -6.85 13.53 -29.14
N GLU A 169 -7.88 14.25 -28.68
CA GLU A 169 -8.76 13.79 -27.60
C GLU A 169 -9.36 12.44 -27.90
N ALA A 170 -9.93 12.25 -29.09
CA ALA A 170 -10.58 10.99 -29.44
C ALA A 170 -9.60 9.81 -29.42
N ARG A 171 -8.31 10.05 -29.66
CA ARG A 171 -7.25 9.04 -29.59
C ARG A 171 -6.83 8.77 -28.15
N VAL A 172 -6.59 9.81 -27.37
CA VAL A 172 -6.23 9.72 -25.94
C VAL A 172 -7.38 9.09 -25.15
N ARG A 173 -8.63 9.48 -25.44
CA ARG A 173 -9.86 8.90 -24.90
C ARG A 173 -9.95 7.41 -25.22
N ARG A 174 -9.72 7.00 -26.47
CA ARG A 174 -9.68 5.57 -26.83
C ARG A 174 -8.57 4.81 -26.09
N GLN A 175 -7.40 5.43 -25.89
CA GLN A 175 -6.30 4.81 -25.16
C GLN A 175 -6.53 4.68 -23.65
N ALA A 176 -7.26 5.61 -23.03
CA ALA A 176 -7.59 5.51 -21.61
C ALA A 176 -8.88 4.70 -21.35
N LEU A 177 -9.77 4.54 -22.35
CA LEU A 177 -10.98 3.70 -22.29
C LEU A 177 -10.61 2.24 -22.52
N ALA A 178 -9.50 2.00 -23.22
CA ALA A 178 -8.87 0.69 -23.28
C ALA A 178 -8.52 0.31 -21.84
N ALA A 179 -9.44 -0.47 -21.25
CA ALA A 179 -9.47 -0.88 -19.86
C ALA A 179 -8.07 -1.09 -19.32
N THR A 180 -7.82 -0.63 -18.08
CA THR A 180 -6.71 -1.16 -17.29
C THR A 180 -6.76 -2.67 -17.47
N PRO A 181 -5.78 -3.27 -18.16
CA PRO A 181 -5.87 -4.67 -18.49
C PRO A 181 -5.94 -5.38 -17.15
N SER A 182 -7.13 -5.90 -16.84
CA SER A 182 -7.31 -6.75 -15.68
C SER A 182 -6.33 -7.89 -15.88
N ARG A 183 -5.60 -8.24 -14.81
CA ARG A 183 -4.66 -9.36 -14.86
C ARG A 183 -5.42 -10.53 -15.51
N PRO A 184 -4.98 -11.00 -16.69
CA PRO A 184 -5.71 -12.02 -17.39
C PRO A 184 -5.81 -13.20 -16.43
N ALA A 185 -7.02 -13.73 -16.25
CA ALA A 185 -7.28 -14.90 -15.39
C ALA A 185 -6.67 -16.19 -15.97
N THR A 186 -5.79 -16.07 -16.96
CA THR A 186 -5.15 -17.19 -17.64
C THR A 186 -4.19 -17.87 -16.68
N ASP A 187 -4.36 -19.18 -16.53
CA ASP A 187 -3.61 -20.07 -15.62
C ASP A 187 -2.10 -20.21 -15.95
N HIS A 188 -1.60 -19.45 -16.93
CA HIS A 188 -0.26 -19.60 -17.48
C HIS A 188 0.52 -18.31 -17.30
N VAL A 189 1.08 -18.15 -16.09
CA VAL A 189 2.01 -17.09 -15.71
C VAL A 189 3.38 -17.72 -15.48
N VAL A 190 4.43 -17.13 -16.05
CA VAL A 190 5.82 -17.56 -15.85
C VAL A 190 6.63 -16.43 -15.24
N ILE A 191 7.38 -16.73 -14.20
CA ILE A 191 8.32 -15.77 -13.62
C ILE A 191 9.64 -15.84 -14.42
N ARG A 192 10.12 -14.70 -14.89
CA ARG A 192 11.37 -14.56 -15.64
C ARG A 192 12.24 -13.47 -15.07
N LYS A 193 13.55 -13.67 -15.12
CA LYS A 193 14.52 -12.61 -14.81
C LYS A 193 14.68 -11.70 -16.03
N VAL A 194 14.63 -10.40 -15.80
CA VAL A 194 14.97 -9.39 -16.82
C VAL A 194 16.49 -9.37 -17.00
N ASP A 195 16.93 -9.42 -18.25
CA ASP A 195 18.35 -9.39 -18.60
C ASP A 195 19.02 -8.03 -18.31
N HIS A 196 20.32 -7.93 -18.59
CA HIS A 196 21.09 -6.69 -18.42
C HIS A 196 20.68 -5.58 -19.40
N ASN A 197 20.02 -5.94 -20.50
CA ASN A 197 19.51 -4.97 -21.46
C ASN A 197 18.19 -4.37 -20.99
N GLY A 198 17.39 -5.05 -20.17
CA GLY A 198 16.05 -4.65 -19.77
C GLY A 198 14.94 -5.41 -20.53
N SER A 199 15.26 -6.59 -21.05
CA SER A 199 14.39 -7.46 -21.83
C SER A 199 14.20 -8.82 -21.15
N VAL A 200 13.16 -9.54 -21.55
CA VAL A 200 12.79 -10.85 -21.04
C VAL A 200 12.56 -11.78 -22.22
N SER A 201 13.17 -12.96 -22.20
CA SER A 201 12.95 -13.97 -23.24
C SER A 201 11.76 -14.87 -22.89
N PHE A 202 10.86 -15.05 -23.85
CA PHE A 202 9.68 -15.91 -23.76
C PHE A 202 9.43 -16.63 -25.09
N ALA A 203 9.36 -17.97 -25.06
CA ALA A 203 9.18 -18.82 -26.24
C ALA A 203 10.18 -18.53 -27.39
N GLY A 204 11.38 -18.06 -27.04
CA GLY A 204 12.43 -17.68 -27.99
C GLY A 204 12.27 -16.29 -28.62
N GLY A 205 11.29 -15.50 -28.19
CA GLY A 205 11.18 -14.08 -28.51
C GLY A 205 11.59 -13.20 -27.33
N ASP A 206 12.19 -12.05 -27.62
CA ASP A 206 12.62 -11.09 -26.59
C ASP A 206 11.65 -9.92 -26.47
N TYR A 207 11.25 -9.63 -25.23
CA TYR A 207 10.23 -8.64 -24.90
C TYR A 207 10.78 -7.57 -23.96
N ARG A 208 10.53 -6.30 -24.29
CA ARG A 208 11.08 -5.18 -23.52
C ARG A 208 10.30 -4.98 -22.21
N ALA A 209 10.93 -5.20 -21.06
CA ALA A 209 10.37 -4.84 -19.76
C ALA A 209 10.69 -3.37 -19.40
N GLY A 210 11.94 -2.96 -19.64
CA GLY A 210 12.45 -1.62 -19.34
C GLY A 210 13.72 -1.66 -18.50
N ASN A 211 14.52 -0.59 -18.56
CA ASN A 211 15.80 -0.51 -17.85
C ASN A 211 15.66 -0.52 -16.32
N ALA A 212 14.56 0.02 -15.79
CA ALA A 212 14.29 0.05 -14.35
C ALA A 212 14.10 -1.35 -13.74
N PHE A 213 13.83 -2.36 -14.58
CA PHE A 213 13.55 -3.73 -14.14
C PHE A 213 14.72 -4.69 -14.36
N LYS A 214 15.89 -4.22 -14.83
CA LYS A 214 17.07 -5.06 -15.05
C LYS A 214 17.42 -5.88 -13.81
N GLY A 215 17.65 -7.18 -14.01
CA GLY A 215 18.00 -8.11 -12.93
C GLY A 215 16.84 -8.48 -11.99
N ARG A 216 15.67 -7.85 -12.10
CA ARG A 216 14.47 -8.19 -11.31
C ARG A 216 13.75 -9.38 -11.94
N GLN A 217 12.96 -10.06 -11.11
CA GLN A 217 12.00 -11.05 -11.57
C GLN A 217 10.69 -10.35 -11.94
N VAL A 218 10.14 -10.71 -13.08
CA VAL A 218 8.86 -10.22 -13.59
C VAL A 218 8.00 -11.41 -14.02
N GLU A 219 6.70 -11.25 -13.93
CA GLU A 219 5.73 -12.22 -14.42
C GLU A 219 5.46 -11.95 -15.90
N VAL A 220 5.45 -13.01 -16.71
CA VAL A 220 5.10 -12.97 -18.12
C VAL A 220 3.90 -13.86 -18.34
N CYS A 221 2.86 -13.31 -18.94
CA CYS A 221 1.66 -14.06 -19.31
C CYS A 221 1.25 -13.74 -20.75
N LEU A 222 0.57 -14.71 -21.36
CA LEU A 222 -0.02 -14.54 -22.69
C LEU A 222 -1.51 -14.22 -22.52
N ALA A 223 -1.94 -13.09 -23.10
CA ALA A 223 -3.32 -12.66 -23.14
C ALA A 223 -3.76 -12.54 -24.61
N GLY A 224 -4.37 -13.60 -25.13
CA GLY A 224 -4.67 -13.72 -26.57
C GLY A 224 -3.39 -13.64 -27.40
N ASP A 225 -3.31 -12.62 -28.28
CA ASP A 225 -2.17 -12.39 -29.16
C ASP A 225 -1.13 -11.42 -28.58
N THR A 226 -1.17 -11.17 -27.28
CA THR A 226 -0.28 -10.23 -26.61
C THR A 226 0.47 -10.89 -25.46
N VAL A 227 1.75 -10.56 -25.34
CA VAL A 227 2.57 -10.87 -24.18
C VAL A 227 2.50 -9.68 -23.22
N GLN A 228 2.06 -9.95 -22.00
CA GLN A 228 1.98 -8.97 -20.93
C GLN A 228 3.10 -9.23 -19.91
N ILE A 229 3.78 -8.18 -19.51
CA ILE A 229 4.85 -8.20 -18.50
C ILE A 229 4.33 -7.49 -17.27
N TRP A 230 4.31 -8.21 -16.16
CA TRP A 230 3.81 -7.76 -14.86
C TRP A 230 4.96 -7.73 -13.84
N GLY A 231 4.93 -6.76 -12.93
CA GLY A 231 5.89 -6.64 -11.84
C GLY A 231 5.20 -6.02 -10.64
N ASP A 232 5.44 -6.55 -9.45
CA ASP A 232 4.84 -6.08 -8.20
C ASP A 232 3.30 -5.95 -8.26
N GLY A 233 2.64 -6.88 -8.98
CA GLY A 233 1.19 -6.88 -9.18
C GLY A 233 0.65 -5.83 -10.16
N ARG A 234 1.52 -5.09 -10.85
CA ARG A 234 1.16 -4.06 -11.83
C ARG A 234 1.60 -4.45 -13.24
N LEU A 235 0.75 -4.18 -14.23
CA LEU A 235 1.17 -4.33 -15.63
C LEU A 235 2.26 -3.30 -15.94
N LEU A 236 3.42 -3.77 -16.36
CA LEU A 236 4.54 -2.95 -16.79
C LEU A 236 4.41 -2.59 -18.27
N ARG A 237 4.25 -3.59 -19.14
CA ARG A 237 4.16 -3.41 -20.61
C ARG A 237 3.37 -4.53 -21.27
N THR A 238 2.77 -4.20 -22.41
CA THR A 238 2.11 -5.15 -23.32
C THR A 238 2.81 -5.11 -24.68
N HIS A 239 3.07 -6.29 -25.25
CA HIS A 239 3.67 -6.46 -26.57
C HIS A 239 2.82 -7.38 -27.43
N ALA A 240 2.80 -7.19 -28.73
CA ALA A 240 2.27 -8.21 -29.64
C ALA A 240 3.13 -9.48 -29.55
N ALA A 241 2.50 -10.66 -29.58
CA ALA A 241 3.20 -11.93 -29.62
C ALA A 241 3.93 -12.08 -30.96
N LYS A 242 5.28 -12.11 -30.92
CA LYS A 242 6.17 -12.25 -32.09
C LYS A 242 6.89 -13.60 -32.11
N HIS A 243 6.70 -14.43 -31.09
CA HIS A 243 7.32 -15.74 -30.97
C HIS A 243 6.54 -16.82 -31.75
N ASP A 244 7.15 -17.98 -31.92
CA ASP A 244 6.49 -19.16 -32.48
C ASP A 244 5.58 -19.80 -31.42
N ARG A 245 4.28 -19.85 -31.68
CA ARG A 245 3.28 -20.40 -30.74
C ARG A 245 3.57 -21.84 -30.34
N ARG A 246 4.22 -22.63 -31.21
CA ARG A 246 4.58 -24.02 -30.89
C ARG A 246 5.58 -24.13 -29.74
N LYS A 247 6.30 -23.04 -29.43
CA LYS A 247 7.30 -22.98 -28.34
C LYS A 247 6.73 -22.48 -27.01
N GLU A 248 5.48 -22.02 -26.98
CA GLU A 248 4.84 -21.51 -25.77
C GLU A 248 4.77 -22.57 -24.67
N HIS A 249 4.31 -23.78 -24.99
CA HIS A 249 4.14 -24.86 -24.01
C HIS A 249 5.45 -25.20 -23.30
N GLY A 250 6.55 -25.30 -24.04
CA GLY A 250 7.88 -25.52 -23.47
C GLY A 250 8.40 -24.33 -22.65
N ALA A 251 8.05 -23.10 -23.05
CA ALA A 251 8.39 -21.91 -22.28
C ALA A 251 7.62 -21.85 -20.95
N PHE A 252 6.36 -22.26 -20.92
CA PHE A 252 5.58 -22.37 -19.69
C PHE A 252 6.11 -23.48 -18.77
N ALA A 253 6.53 -24.61 -19.33
CA ALA A 253 7.06 -25.74 -18.55
C ALA A 253 8.43 -25.45 -17.89
N ASN A 254 9.23 -24.54 -18.44
CA ASN A 254 10.55 -24.19 -17.91
C ASN A 254 10.62 -22.72 -17.47
N PRO A 255 10.31 -22.38 -16.20
CA PRO A 255 10.33 -21.01 -15.69
C PRO A 255 11.73 -20.42 -15.49
N GLY A 256 12.76 -21.25 -15.34
CA GLY A 256 14.15 -20.79 -15.28
C GLY A 256 14.73 -20.40 -16.64
N GLY A 257 14.13 -20.88 -17.72
CA GLY A 257 14.63 -20.70 -19.08
C GLY A 257 15.68 -21.77 -19.40
N ARG A 258 16.11 -21.84 -20.66
CA ARG A 258 17.22 -22.73 -21.02
C ARG A 258 18.50 -22.08 -20.49
N PRO A 259 19.37 -22.81 -19.77
CA PRO A 259 20.68 -22.29 -19.41
C PRO A 259 21.41 -21.86 -20.68
N ASP A 260 21.95 -20.64 -20.67
CA ASP A 260 22.83 -20.21 -21.75
C ASP A 260 23.99 -21.19 -21.83
N ARG A 261 24.25 -21.71 -23.03
CA ARG A 261 25.40 -22.60 -23.24
C ARG A 261 26.67 -21.77 -23.11
N THR A 262 27.21 -21.68 -21.90
CA THR A 262 28.47 -20.96 -21.63
C THR A 262 29.70 -21.71 -22.19
N ASN A 263 29.57 -22.99 -22.56
CA ASN A 263 30.70 -23.86 -22.95
C ASN A 263 30.64 -24.28 -24.43
N ALA A 264 30.57 -23.32 -25.35
CA ALA A 264 30.80 -23.55 -26.77
C ALA A 264 31.91 -22.60 -27.25
N ALA A 265 33.13 -22.84 -26.78
CA ALA A 265 34.36 -22.23 -27.23
C ALA A 265 35.46 -23.30 -27.21
#